data_AF-A0A424Y245-F1
#
_entry.id   AF-A0A424Y245-F1
#
_cell.length_a   1.000
_cell.length_b   1.000
_cell.length_c   1.000
_cell.angle_alpha   90.00
_cell.angle_beta   90.00
_cell.angle_gamma   90.00
#
_symmetry.space_group_name_H-M   'P 1'
#
loop_
_entity.id
_entity.type
_entity.pdbx_description
1 polymer ?
#
loop_
_entity_poly.entity_id
_entity_poly.type
_entity_poly.pdbx_seq_one_letter_code
_entity_poly.pdbx_strand_id
1 'polypeptide(L)'
;MVKIKYYKGDLKMKLSKYLFLLLGVALIMTVAGCSDTEDLVSDQDNKTYDESVSKDSQDLDASIDEEESEEEIEEIQEIDPEEFGVNEMGQVMVLMYHHIREPEAEWSRTPDNFRKDLKNLYEQGYRPIRLEDYATGNINTEPGKTPVVLTFDDGNQNNFNMIEDDSGEWIIDPESAVGILMDFHEKHPDFDPHATFFINGGTPFGQSDWVEYKLNFLVENGMDIGNHTATHLHLGDADAETIQQELGRIVQLVKKYVPGYEVNTFALPFGSRPKENSLWSYLVRGEYEDVNYEHVAVLEVGWDPYHSPHHKDFDGATIRRVRASETKVDGVGMYDWMDSFDRGSRTRYISDGNPDTVTVPEEFADRINADIPDENINIY
;
A
#
# COMPACT_ATOMS: atom_id res chain seq x y z
N MET A 1 -23.49 -8.00 10.00
CA MET A 1 -22.15 -8.50 9.66
C MET A 1 -22.28 -9.44 8.47
N VAL A 2 -22.10 -8.89 7.26
CA VAL A 2 -21.88 -9.70 6.07
C VAL A 2 -20.47 -10.27 6.23
N LYS A 3 -20.32 -11.60 6.23
CA LYS A 3 -19.00 -12.23 6.11
C LYS A 3 -18.57 -12.01 4.66
N ILE A 4 -17.73 -11.02 4.42
CA ILE A 4 -17.16 -10.75 3.10
C ILE A 4 -15.90 -11.61 3.02
N LYS A 5 -15.93 -12.66 2.20
CA LYS A 5 -14.72 -13.43 1.92
C LYS A 5 -13.87 -12.68 0.91
N TYR A 6 -12.60 -12.50 1.25
CA TYR A 6 -11.57 -12.30 0.24
C TYR A 6 -11.45 -13.58 -0.59
N TYR A 7 -11.53 -13.48 -1.92
CA TYR A 7 -11.49 -14.62 -2.82
C TYR A 7 -10.05 -15.16 -2.87
N LYS A 8 -9.73 -16.17 -2.07
CA LYS A 8 -8.50 -16.98 -2.27
C LYS A 8 -8.61 -17.66 -3.62
N GLY A 9 -7.92 -17.13 -4.62
CA GLY A 9 -7.98 -17.61 -5.99
C GLY A 9 -7.37 -19.01 -6.15
N ASP A 10 -8.20 -20.06 -6.04
CA ASP A 10 -7.83 -21.41 -6.48
C ASP A 10 -7.91 -21.46 -8.03
N LEU A 11 -6.84 -21.02 -8.69
CA LEU A 11 -6.73 -21.10 -10.15
C LEU A 11 -6.44 -22.55 -10.60
N LYS A 12 -7.40 -23.46 -10.41
CA LYS A 12 -7.40 -24.74 -11.13
C LYS A 12 -7.74 -24.49 -12.60
N MET A 13 -6.70 -24.17 -13.34
CA MET A 13 -6.69 -24.06 -14.79
C MET A 13 -7.29 -25.35 -15.40
N LYS A 14 -8.44 -25.21 -16.07
CA LYS A 14 -9.08 -26.29 -16.85
C LYS A 14 -8.21 -26.64 -18.07
N LEU A 15 -7.16 -27.43 -17.89
CA LEU A 15 -6.56 -28.18 -18.98
C LEU A 15 -7.40 -29.44 -19.23
N SER A 16 -8.40 -29.31 -20.10
CA SER A 16 -9.16 -30.45 -20.61
C SER A 16 -9.51 -30.19 -22.07
N LYS A 17 -8.72 -30.78 -22.99
CA LYS A 17 -9.22 -31.59 -24.13
C LYS A 17 -8.17 -32.02 -25.18
N TYR A 18 -6.89 -31.68 -25.05
CA TYR A 18 -5.88 -32.06 -26.04
C TYR A 18 -4.63 -32.71 -25.43
N LEU A 19 -4.78 -33.87 -24.79
CA LEU A 19 -3.64 -34.79 -24.62
C LEU A 19 -4.09 -36.23 -24.32
N PHE A 20 -4.73 -36.88 -25.29
CA PHE A 20 -4.85 -38.34 -25.27
C PHE A 20 -4.77 -38.89 -26.69
N LEU A 21 -3.55 -39.08 -27.17
CA LEU A 21 -3.25 -40.11 -28.18
C LEU A 21 -1.75 -40.41 -28.18
N LEU A 22 -1.38 -41.56 -27.59
CA LEU A 22 -0.23 -42.46 -27.86
C LEU A 22 0.04 -43.27 -26.58
N LEU A 23 -0.47 -44.51 -26.48
CA LEU A 23 0.28 -45.76 -26.76
C LEU A 23 1.55 -45.90 -25.90
N GLY A 24 1.79 -46.92 -25.09
CA GLY A 24 1.10 -48.18 -24.82
C GLY A 24 2.00 -49.09 -23.96
N VAL A 25 1.37 -49.91 -23.12
CA VAL A 25 1.73 -51.26 -22.64
C VAL A 25 3.20 -51.63 -22.39
N ALA A 26 3.54 -51.91 -21.11
CA ALA A 26 4.24 -53.12 -20.61
C ALA A 26 4.44 -52.99 -19.08
N LEU A 27 4.55 -54.01 -18.21
CA LEU A 27 4.16 -55.42 -18.12
C LEU A 27 4.74 -55.90 -16.74
N ILE A 28 3.88 -56.40 -15.84
CA ILE A 28 4.08 -57.54 -14.89
C ILE A 28 5.06 -57.50 -13.68
N MET A 29 4.42 -57.70 -12.51
CA MET A 29 4.71 -58.50 -11.29
C MET A 29 5.96 -58.31 -10.40
N THR A 30 5.71 -58.19 -9.09
CA THR A 30 5.73 -59.30 -8.08
C THR A 30 5.03 -58.82 -6.77
N VAL A 31 3.91 -59.41 -6.31
CA VAL A 31 3.71 -60.38 -5.18
C VAL A 31 4.64 -60.18 -3.97
N ALA A 32 4.28 -60.27 -2.68
CA ALA A 32 3.15 -60.73 -1.85
C ALA A 32 3.38 -60.11 -0.43
N GLY A 33 2.51 -60.10 0.58
CA GLY A 33 1.20 -60.73 0.87
C GLY A 33 0.46 -59.86 1.90
N CYS A 34 -0.88 -59.93 1.99
CA CYS A 34 -1.65 -60.86 2.84
C CYS A 34 -1.18 -60.82 4.29
N SER A 35 -2.00 -60.60 5.31
CA SER A 35 -3.45 -60.64 5.53
C SER A 35 -3.58 -60.45 7.07
N ASP A 36 -4.65 -60.07 7.76
CA ASP A 36 -6.09 -60.01 7.53
C ASP A 36 -6.64 -59.35 8.83
N THR A 37 -7.44 -58.29 8.71
CA THR A 37 -8.91 -58.25 8.94
C THR A 37 -9.32 -58.28 10.43
N GLU A 38 -9.94 -57.19 10.90
CA GLU A 38 -11.40 -57.02 11.10
C GLU A 38 -11.75 -57.33 12.56
N ASP A 39 -12.73 -56.74 13.24
CA ASP A 39 -13.63 -55.65 12.94
C ASP A 39 -14.34 -55.26 14.25
N LEU A 40 -14.63 -53.97 14.37
CA LEU A 40 -15.90 -53.37 14.76
C LEU A 40 -16.59 -53.59 16.14
N VAL A 41 -17.41 -52.56 16.40
CA VAL A 41 -18.68 -52.51 17.15
C VAL A 41 -18.51 -52.18 18.64
N SER A 42 -18.65 -50.90 19.01
CA SER A 42 -19.85 -50.26 19.60
C SER A 42 -19.91 -50.46 21.12
N ASP A 43 -20.69 -49.74 21.92
CA ASP A 43 -21.57 -48.60 21.74
C ASP A 43 -21.68 -47.97 23.15
N GLN A 44 -21.98 -46.67 23.15
CA GLN A 44 -22.94 -46.02 24.03
C GLN A 44 -22.81 -45.97 25.58
N ASP A 45 -23.01 -44.71 26.00
CA ASP A 45 -23.98 -44.24 26.98
C ASP A 45 -23.66 -44.40 28.48
N ASN A 46 -23.37 -43.28 29.16
CA ASN A 46 -24.30 -42.24 29.62
C ASN A 46 -24.66 -42.50 31.09
N LYS A 47 -24.30 -41.57 31.98
CA LYS A 47 -25.20 -41.00 33.00
C LYS A 47 -24.49 -40.00 33.92
N THR A 48 -24.74 -38.73 33.62
CA THR A 48 -25.64 -37.84 34.37
C THR A 48 -25.49 -37.73 35.92
N TYR A 49 -25.05 -36.53 36.35
CA TYR A 49 -25.45 -35.65 37.48
C TYR A 49 -25.63 -36.26 38.91
N ASP A 50 -25.04 -35.63 39.93
CA ASP A 50 -25.75 -34.62 40.75
C ASP A 50 -24.83 -33.86 41.74
N GLU A 51 -25.30 -32.68 42.13
CA GLU A 51 -24.73 -31.61 42.95
C GLU A 51 -24.40 -31.99 44.41
N SER A 52 -23.43 -31.30 45.03
CA SER A 52 -23.70 -30.33 46.13
C SER A 52 -22.42 -29.85 46.87
N VAL A 53 -22.21 -28.53 46.73
CA VAL A 53 -21.71 -27.51 47.67
C VAL A 53 -21.24 -27.96 49.08
N SER A 54 -19.98 -27.66 49.43
CA SER A 54 -19.66 -26.72 50.54
C SER A 54 -18.18 -26.33 50.58
N LYS A 55 -17.97 -25.01 50.71
CA LYS A 55 -16.74 -24.27 50.98
C LYS A 55 -15.81 -24.93 52.00
N ASP A 56 -14.52 -24.98 51.69
CA ASP A 56 -13.52 -24.44 52.60
C ASP A 56 -12.38 -23.77 51.81
N SER A 57 -11.97 -22.63 52.32
CA SER A 57 -11.02 -21.69 51.75
C SER A 57 -9.66 -21.88 52.40
N GLN A 58 -8.59 -22.03 51.63
CA GLN A 58 -7.25 -21.56 52.02
C GLN A 58 -6.26 -21.64 50.86
N ASP A 59 -5.80 -20.45 50.48
CA ASP A 59 -4.53 -20.06 49.85
C ASP A 59 -3.68 -21.14 49.18
N LEU A 60 -3.57 -21.05 47.85
CA LEU A 60 -2.44 -21.54 47.07
C LEU A 60 -2.13 -20.51 45.99
N ASP A 61 -1.14 -19.68 46.34
CA ASP A 61 -0.07 -19.13 45.49
C ASP A 61 -0.24 -19.39 43.98
N ALA A 62 -0.79 -18.42 43.26
CA ALA A 62 -0.76 -18.38 41.81
C ALA A 62 0.41 -17.48 41.40
N SER A 63 1.53 -18.12 41.07
CA SER A 63 2.60 -17.53 40.27
C SER A 63 1.98 -17.03 38.96
N ILE A 64 1.96 -15.72 38.80
CA ILE A 64 1.71 -15.07 37.52
C ILE A 64 2.98 -15.30 36.72
N ASP A 65 2.94 -16.27 35.80
CA ASP A 65 3.91 -16.37 34.72
C ASP A 65 3.65 -15.15 33.82
N GLU A 66 4.45 -14.10 34.02
CA GLU A 66 4.64 -13.04 33.04
C GLU A 66 5.35 -13.68 31.84
N GLU A 67 4.57 -14.11 30.84
CA GLU A 67 5.10 -14.34 29.50
C GLU A 67 5.56 -12.98 28.96
N GLU A 68 6.81 -12.63 29.22
CA GLU A 68 7.55 -11.65 28.44
C GLU A 68 7.57 -12.16 27.00
N SER A 69 6.75 -11.57 26.15
CA SER A 69 6.90 -11.69 24.70
C SER A 69 8.21 -10.99 24.35
N GLU A 70 9.28 -11.77 24.20
CA GLU A 70 10.49 -11.32 23.54
C GLU A 70 10.10 -10.86 22.14
N GLU A 71 10.02 -9.54 21.93
CA GLU A 71 10.03 -8.96 20.59
C GLU A 71 11.33 -9.43 19.95
N GLU A 72 11.20 -10.27 18.92
CA GLU A 72 12.28 -10.72 18.07
C GLU A 72 12.82 -9.47 17.35
N ILE A 73 13.83 -8.81 17.94
CA ILE A 73 14.58 -7.75 17.29
C ILE A 73 15.24 -8.42 16.09
N GLU A 74 14.69 -8.22 14.88
CA GLU A 74 15.37 -8.59 13.65
C GLU A 74 16.75 -7.92 13.67
N GLU A 75 17.79 -8.75 13.78
CA GLU A 75 19.17 -8.30 13.79
C GLU A 75 19.44 -7.66 12.43
N ILE A 76 19.55 -6.32 12.40
CA ILE A 76 19.83 -5.56 11.17
C ILE A 76 21.10 -6.13 10.56
N GLN A 77 20.94 -6.83 9.44
CA GLN A 77 22.03 -7.52 8.78
C GLN A 77 23.01 -6.46 8.26
N GLU A 78 24.26 -6.51 8.73
CA GLU A 78 25.32 -5.63 8.22
C GLU A 78 25.56 -5.99 6.73
N ILE A 79 25.05 -5.15 5.82
CA ILE A 79 25.21 -5.31 4.37
C ILE A 79 26.49 -4.61 3.88
N ASP A 80 26.99 -5.01 2.71
CA ASP A 80 27.99 -4.26 1.96
C ASP A 80 27.26 -3.29 0.98
N PRO A 81 27.24 -1.98 1.24
CA PRO A 81 26.53 -1.02 0.39
C PRO A 81 27.01 -1.00 -1.08
N GLU A 82 28.29 -1.32 -1.34
CA GLU A 82 28.81 -1.43 -2.71
C GLU A 82 28.20 -2.62 -3.46
N GLU A 83 28.04 -3.77 -2.78
CA GLU A 83 27.49 -5.00 -3.38
C GLU A 83 26.02 -4.81 -3.81
N PHE A 84 25.24 -4.12 -2.98
CA PHE A 84 23.82 -3.85 -3.25
C PHE A 84 23.59 -2.59 -4.11
N GLY A 85 24.65 -1.81 -4.38
CA GLY A 85 24.56 -0.57 -5.13
C GLY A 85 23.68 0.48 -4.42
N VAL A 86 23.73 0.51 -3.09
CA VAL A 86 22.91 1.39 -2.24
C VAL A 86 23.10 2.85 -2.63
N ASN A 87 22.02 3.61 -2.67
CA ASN A 87 22.08 5.05 -2.89
C ASN A 87 20.80 5.70 -2.41
N GLU A 88 20.77 6.10 -1.15
CA GLU A 88 19.60 6.72 -0.56
C GLU A 88 19.52 8.22 -0.85
N MET A 89 20.42 8.77 -1.67
CA MET A 89 20.30 10.12 -2.27
C MET A 89 19.61 10.09 -3.64
N GLY A 90 19.26 8.91 -4.14
CA GLY A 90 18.55 8.78 -5.40
C GLY A 90 17.10 9.25 -5.34
N GLN A 91 16.46 9.31 -6.50
CA GLN A 91 15.10 9.80 -6.64
C GLN A 91 14.06 8.69 -6.51
N VAL A 92 12.88 9.06 -6.01
CA VAL A 92 11.75 8.16 -5.78
C VAL A 92 10.60 8.52 -6.72
N MET A 93 9.98 7.51 -7.31
CA MET A 93 8.76 7.70 -8.11
C MET A 93 7.53 7.75 -7.20
N VAL A 94 6.77 8.84 -7.31
CA VAL A 94 5.40 8.94 -6.75
C VAL A 94 4.42 8.85 -7.91
N LEU A 95 3.86 7.67 -8.14
CA LEU A 95 3.01 7.35 -9.28
C LEU A 95 1.58 7.86 -9.07
N MET A 96 1.05 8.56 -10.05
CA MET A 96 -0.29 9.13 -10.06
C MET A 96 -1.18 8.40 -11.06
N TYR A 97 -2.20 7.73 -10.51
CA TYR A 97 -3.33 7.17 -11.24
C TYR A 97 -4.61 7.96 -10.92
N HIS A 98 -5.65 7.80 -11.75
CA HIS A 98 -6.99 8.33 -11.46
C HIS A 98 -8.00 7.19 -11.62
N HIS A 99 -8.29 6.78 -12.85
CA HIS A 99 -9.17 5.65 -13.11
C HIS A 99 -8.39 4.38 -13.47
N ILE A 100 -8.86 3.24 -12.92
CA ILE A 100 -8.54 1.90 -13.44
C ILE A 100 -9.77 1.39 -14.20
N ARG A 101 -9.81 1.61 -15.52
CA ARG A 101 -10.95 1.23 -16.39
C ARG A 101 -10.55 1.19 -17.86
N GLU A 102 -11.44 0.63 -18.67
CA GLU A 102 -11.40 0.77 -20.12
C GLU A 102 -12.18 2.00 -20.63
N PRO A 103 -11.77 2.60 -21.77
CA PRO A 103 -10.50 2.37 -22.49
C PRO A 103 -9.33 3.14 -21.87
N GLU A 104 -8.10 2.88 -22.33
CA GLU A 104 -6.93 3.75 -22.06
C GLU A 104 -7.25 5.20 -22.45
N ALA A 105 -6.90 6.12 -21.57
CA ALA A 105 -7.03 7.54 -21.79
C ALA A 105 -6.01 8.31 -20.95
N GLU A 106 -5.96 9.62 -21.15
CA GLU A 106 -5.03 10.51 -20.43
C GLU A 106 -5.07 10.37 -18.90
N TRP A 107 -6.24 10.07 -18.33
CA TRP A 107 -6.45 9.85 -16.89
C TRP A 107 -7.07 8.47 -16.61
N SER A 108 -6.87 7.49 -17.50
CA SER A 108 -7.41 6.15 -17.33
C SER A 108 -6.41 5.11 -17.78
N ARG A 109 -6.11 4.17 -16.88
CA ARG A 109 -5.30 2.99 -17.14
C ARG A 109 -6.23 1.78 -17.16
N THR A 110 -6.09 0.86 -18.11
CA THR A 110 -6.91 -0.36 -18.10
C THR A 110 -6.47 -1.31 -16.98
N PRO A 111 -7.36 -2.16 -16.47
CA PRO A 111 -7.02 -3.19 -15.49
C PRO A 111 -5.81 -4.05 -15.92
N ASP A 112 -5.79 -4.52 -17.16
CA ASP A 112 -4.69 -5.34 -17.69
C ASP A 112 -3.35 -4.60 -17.72
N ASN A 113 -3.38 -3.32 -18.07
CA ASN A 113 -2.18 -2.52 -18.10
C ASN A 113 -1.72 -2.12 -16.69
N PHE A 114 -2.64 -1.91 -15.75
CA PHE A 114 -2.28 -1.70 -14.34
C PHE A 114 -1.61 -2.95 -13.75
N ARG A 115 -2.12 -4.16 -14.03
CA ARG A 115 -1.44 -5.43 -13.69
C ARG A 115 -0.05 -5.51 -14.30
N LYS A 116 0.11 -5.06 -15.55
CA LYS A 116 1.41 -4.99 -16.22
C LYS A 116 2.34 -3.99 -15.52
N ASP A 117 1.83 -2.84 -15.09
CA ASP A 117 2.61 -1.83 -14.37
C ASP A 117 3.16 -2.41 -13.06
N LEU A 118 2.30 -3.03 -12.24
CA LEU A 118 2.72 -3.72 -10.99
C LEU A 118 3.78 -4.79 -11.25
N LYS A 119 3.58 -5.60 -12.29
CA LYS A 119 4.56 -6.62 -12.70
C LYS A 119 5.92 -6.01 -13.07
N ASN A 120 5.93 -4.91 -13.84
CA ASN A 120 7.19 -4.27 -14.23
C ASN A 120 7.89 -3.62 -13.04
N LEU A 121 7.15 -2.98 -12.14
CA LEU A 121 7.70 -2.45 -10.88
C LEU A 121 8.35 -3.58 -10.07
N TYR A 122 7.62 -4.67 -9.83
CA TYR A 122 8.11 -5.81 -9.07
C TYR A 122 9.37 -6.45 -9.68
N GLU A 123 9.34 -6.76 -10.98
CA GLU A 123 10.45 -7.41 -11.70
C GLU A 123 11.72 -6.54 -11.74
N GLN A 124 11.57 -5.22 -11.66
CA GLN A 124 12.70 -4.28 -11.64
C GLN A 124 13.14 -3.89 -10.21
N GLY A 125 12.60 -4.56 -9.19
CA GLY A 125 13.02 -4.37 -7.80
C GLY A 125 12.38 -3.17 -7.11
N TYR A 126 11.30 -2.61 -7.66
CA TYR A 126 10.51 -1.60 -6.95
C TYR A 126 9.60 -2.25 -5.90
N ARG A 127 9.44 -1.57 -4.76
CA ARG A 127 8.62 -1.99 -3.63
C ARG A 127 7.70 -0.84 -3.21
N PRO A 128 6.37 -1.04 -3.19
CA PRO A 128 5.46 -0.01 -2.72
C PRO A 128 5.75 0.34 -1.27
N ILE A 129 5.77 1.63 -0.94
CA ILE A 129 5.81 2.11 0.45
C ILE A 129 4.66 3.10 0.67
N ARG A 130 4.31 3.34 1.94
CA ARG A 130 3.32 4.36 2.29
C ARG A 130 3.87 5.74 1.93
N LEU A 131 2.98 6.65 1.55
CA LEU A 131 3.39 8.01 1.20
C LEU A 131 3.94 8.77 2.42
N GLU A 132 3.40 8.49 3.61
CA GLU A 132 3.89 9.03 4.87
C GLU A 132 5.34 8.60 5.15
N ASP A 133 5.64 7.31 4.96
CA ASP A 133 7.00 6.77 5.13
C ASP A 133 7.99 7.41 4.17
N TYR A 134 7.59 7.58 2.90
CA TYR A 134 8.39 8.34 1.95
C TYR A 134 8.61 9.78 2.41
N ALA A 135 7.56 10.48 2.84
CA ALA A 135 7.66 11.90 3.20
C ALA A 135 8.45 12.17 4.48
N THR A 136 8.50 11.19 5.39
CA THR A 136 9.17 11.27 6.68
C THR A 136 10.55 10.60 6.70
N GLY A 137 10.92 9.87 5.63
CA GLY A 137 12.19 9.16 5.52
C GLY A 137 12.23 7.84 6.28
N ASN A 138 11.08 7.33 6.74
CA ASN A 138 10.97 6.03 7.40
C ASN A 138 10.95 4.88 6.38
N ILE A 139 12.05 4.70 5.64
CA ILE A 139 12.14 3.74 4.54
C ILE A 139 12.88 2.49 5.00
N ASN A 140 12.19 1.35 5.01
CA ASN A 140 12.73 0.03 5.34
C ASN A 140 12.67 -0.94 4.15
N THR A 141 12.60 -0.41 2.92
CA THR A 141 12.60 -1.21 1.68
C THR A 141 13.86 -2.07 1.63
N GLU A 142 13.75 -3.34 1.22
CA GLU A 142 14.86 -4.29 1.38
C GLU A 142 16.15 -3.82 0.66
N PRO A 143 17.34 -4.20 1.18
CA PRO A 143 18.62 -3.83 0.58
C PRO A 143 18.67 -4.07 -0.93
N GLY A 144 19.10 -3.05 -1.69
CA GLY A 144 19.20 -3.14 -3.15
C GLY A 144 17.87 -3.00 -3.90
N LYS A 145 16.74 -2.83 -3.20
CA LYS A 145 15.43 -2.52 -3.79
C LYS A 145 15.18 -1.01 -3.79
N THR A 146 14.17 -0.60 -4.54
CA THR A 146 13.80 0.81 -4.71
C THR A 146 12.38 1.06 -4.20
N PRO A 147 12.16 2.03 -3.30
CA PRO A 147 10.81 2.42 -2.91
C PRO A 147 10.07 3.07 -4.09
N VAL A 148 8.77 2.80 -4.18
CA VAL A 148 7.83 3.50 -5.08
C VAL A 148 6.56 3.83 -4.32
N VAL A 149 5.96 5.00 -4.57
CA VAL A 149 4.69 5.37 -3.95
C VAL A 149 3.58 5.27 -5.00
N LEU A 150 2.48 4.60 -4.67
CA LEU A 150 1.30 4.48 -5.53
C LEU A 150 0.20 5.42 -5.03
N THR A 151 -0.33 6.28 -5.90
CA THR A 151 -1.39 7.24 -5.55
C THR A 151 -2.54 7.20 -6.55
N PHE A 152 -3.77 7.37 -6.04
CA PHE A 152 -5.00 7.38 -6.82
C PHE A 152 -5.83 8.61 -6.47
N ASP A 153 -6.08 9.47 -7.45
CA ASP A 153 -6.86 10.70 -7.26
C ASP A 153 -8.38 10.47 -7.47
N ASP A 154 -9.17 11.38 -6.93
CA ASP A 154 -10.64 11.52 -6.98
C ASP A 154 -11.48 10.51 -6.18
N GLY A 155 -10.91 9.39 -5.72
CA GLY A 155 -11.67 8.35 -5.01
C GLY A 155 -12.75 7.72 -5.90
N ASN A 156 -12.42 7.45 -7.17
CA ASN A 156 -13.34 6.91 -8.17
C ASN A 156 -13.83 5.50 -7.79
N GLN A 157 -15.07 5.15 -8.16
CA GLN A 157 -15.62 3.81 -7.86
C GLN A 157 -14.75 2.68 -8.43
N ASN A 158 -14.11 2.87 -9.58
CA ASN A 158 -13.21 1.87 -10.16
C ASN A 158 -11.83 1.76 -9.46
N ASN A 159 -11.53 2.60 -8.48
CA ASN A 159 -10.40 2.38 -7.59
C ASN A 159 -10.74 1.31 -6.54
N PHE A 160 -11.94 1.38 -5.94
CA PHE A 160 -12.42 0.38 -5.00
C PHE A 160 -13.91 0.12 -5.25
N ASN A 161 -14.23 -0.97 -5.94
CA ASN A 161 -15.61 -1.33 -6.27
C ASN A 161 -16.02 -2.62 -5.55
N MET A 162 -17.28 -2.69 -5.12
CA MET A 162 -17.91 -3.91 -4.61
C MET A 162 -18.91 -4.41 -5.64
N ILE A 163 -18.89 -5.72 -5.91
CA ILE A 163 -19.80 -6.40 -6.84
C ILE A 163 -20.35 -7.68 -6.20
N GLU A 164 -21.48 -8.18 -6.69
CA GLU A 164 -21.95 -9.51 -6.33
C GLU A 164 -21.35 -10.55 -7.28
N ASP A 165 -20.87 -11.67 -6.74
CA ASP A 165 -20.47 -12.82 -7.53
C ASP A 165 -21.70 -13.62 -8.05
N ASP A 166 -21.46 -14.68 -8.81
CA ASP A 166 -22.53 -15.55 -9.35
C ASP A 166 -23.40 -16.21 -8.27
N SER A 167 -22.93 -16.25 -7.01
CA SER A 167 -23.66 -16.79 -5.86
C SER A 167 -24.48 -15.73 -5.11
N GLY A 168 -24.32 -14.45 -5.46
CA GLY A 168 -24.91 -13.31 -4.77
C GLY A 168 -24.13 -12.87 -3.53
N GLU A 169 -22.87 -13.31 -3.37
CA GLU A 169 -21.98 -12.83 -2.30
C GLU A 169 -21.28 -11.55 -2.77
N TRP A 170 -21.24 -10.53 -1.91
CA TRP A 170 -20.50 -9.30 -2.20
C TRP A 170 -19.00 -9.54 -2.06
N ILE A 171 -18.25 -9.19 -3.10
CA ILE A 171 -16.80 -9.28 -3.19
C ILE A 171 -16.20 -7.95 -3.66
N ILE A 172 -14.89 -7.77 -3.43
CA ILE A 172 -14.12 -6.70 -4.08
C ILE A 172 -14.02 -7.03 -5.56
N ASP A 173 -14.30 -6.06 -6.41
CA ASP A 173 -14.20 -6.20 -7.86
C ASP A 173 -12.74 -6.50 -8.26
N PRO A 174 -12.46 -7.66 -8.89
CA PRO A 174 -11.10 -8.03 -9.29
C PRO A 174 -10.51 -7.12 -10.37
N GLU A 175 -11.33 -6.29 -11.02
CA GLU A 175 -10.90 -5.30 -12.01
C GLU A 175 -10.71 -3.90 -11.42
N SER A 176 -11.05 -3.66 -10.15
CA SER A 176 -10.76 -2.37 -9.50
C SER A 176 -9.31 -2.30 -9.02
N ALA A 177 -8.79 -1.09 -8.79
CA ALA A 177 -7.40 -0.89 -8.33
C ALA A 177 -7.08 -1.73 -7.07
N VAL A 178 -7.94 -1.67 -6.04
CA VAL A 178 -7.79 -2.44 -4.80
C VAL A 178 -7.82 -3.95 -5.05
N GLY A 179 -8.75 -4.45 -5.88
CA GLY A 179 -8.82 -5.88 -6.20
C GLY A 179 -7.55 -6.38 -6.89
N ILE A 180 -6.99 -5.57 -7.81
CA ILE A 180 -5.74 -5.90 -8.51
C ILE A 180 -4.53 -5.85 -7.57
N LEU A 181 -4.42 -4.83 -6.72
CA LEU A 181 -3.32 -4.71 -5.75
C LEU A 181 -3.29 -5.89 -4.79
N MET A 182 -4.45 -6.24 -4.23
CA MET A 182 -4.56 -7.34 -3.27
C MET A 182 -4.32 -8.71 -3.94
N ASP A 183 -4.80 -8.93 -5.17
CA ASP A 183 -4.50 -10.15 -5.94
C ASP A 183 -3.01 -10.26 -6.29
N PHE A 184 -2.36 -9.13 -6.58
CA PHE A 184 -0.92 -9.09 -6.85
C PHE A 184 -0.11 -9.42 -5.58
N HIS A 185 -0.45 -8.81 -4.44
CA HIS A 185 0.16 -9.08 -3.14
C HIS A 185 -0.02 -10.55 -2.70
N GLU A 186 -1.21 -11.15 -2.88
CA GLU A 186 -1.43 -12.56 -2.54
C GLU A 186 -0.47 -13.50 -3.32
N LYS A 187 -0.11 -13.12 -4.56
CA LYS A 187 0.81 -13.88 -5.40
C LYS A 187 2.29 -13.53 -5.17
N HIS A 188 2.56 -12.37 -4.58
CA HIS A 188 3.89 -11.83 -4.31
C HIS A 188 3.89 -11.21 -2.90
N PRO A 189 4.00 -12.03 -1.83
CA PRO A 189 3.88 -11.55 -0.45
C PRO A 189 4.93 -10.52 -0.04
N ASP A 190 6.03 -10.40 -0.80
CA ASP A 190 7.08 -9.38 -0.66
C ASP A 190 6.76 -8.08 -1.43
N PHE A 191 5.54 -7.93 -1.94
CA PHE A 191 5.03 -6.71 -2.56
C PHE A 191 3.78 -6.29 -1.82
N ASP A 192 3.95 -5.45 -0.80
CA ASP A 192 2.84 -4.94 -0.01
C ASP A 192 1.89 -4.09 -0.86
N PRO A 193 0.58 -4.13 -0.59
CA PRO A 193 -0.41 -3.41 -1.38
C PRO A 193 -0.48 -1.91 -1.01
N HIS A 194 0.63 -1.32 -0.53
CA HIS A 194 0.69 0.08 -0.13
C HIS A 194 0.28 1.01 -1.27
N ALA A 195 -0.74 1.83 -1.02
CA ALA A 195 -1.24 2.85 -1.94
C ALA A 195 -2.02 3.91 -1.18
N THR A 196 -1.97 5.16 -1.62
CA THR A 196 -2.77 6.26 -1.07
C THR A 196 -3.93 6.62 -2.00
N PHE A 197 -5.15 6.58 -1.48
CA PHE A 197 -6.35 7.00 -2.20
C PHE A 197 -6.79 8.39 -1.74
N PHE A 198 -6.63 9.38 -2.60
CA PHE A 198 -7.04 10.76 -2.37
C PHE A 198 -8.53 10.92 -2.67
N ILE A 199 -9.34 11.18 -1.65
CA ILE A 199 -10.78 11.27 -1.78
C ILE A 199 -11.28 12.72 -1.77
N ASN A 200 -12.33 12.97 -2.54
CA ASN A 200 -13.12 14.19 -2.44
C ASN A 200 -14.30 14.02 -1.47
N GLY A 201 -15.04 15.10 -1.27
CA GLY A 201 -16.32 15.07 -0.58
C GLY A 201 -17.38 14.37 -1.43
N GLY A 202 -18.43 13.89 -0.77
CA GLY A 202 -19.50 13.12 -1.40
C GLY A 202 -19.51 11.67 -0.91
N THR A 203 -19.64 10.73 -1.83
CA THR A 203 -19.64 9.28 -1.52
C THR A 203 -18.31 8.69 -1.99
N PRO A 204 -17.33 8.46 -1.08
CA PRO A 204 -16.08 7.81 -1.44
C PRO A 204 -16.33 6.51 -2.21
N PHE A 205 -15.67 6.38 -3.36
CA PHE A 205 -15.79 5.21 -4.23
C PHE A 205 -17.22 4.89 -4.71
N GLY A 206 -18.11 5.88 -4.74
CA GLY A 206 -19.40 5.83 -5.46
C GLY A 206 -20.47 4.86 -4.94
N GLN A 207 -20.25 4.15 -3.83
CA GLN A 207 -21.21 3.18 -3.29
C GLN A 207 -21.49 3.45 -1.80
N SER A 208 -22.60 4.14 -1.50
CA SER A 208 -22.93 4.63 -0.15
C SER A 208 -22.96 3.55 0.92
N ASP A 209 -23.48 2.37 0.58
CA ASP A 209 -23.66 1.26 1.51
C ASP A 209 -22.33 0.61 1.90
N TRP A 210 -21.26 0.92 1.16
CA TRP A 210 -19.94 0.30 1.29
C TRP A 210 -18.87 1.26 1.81
N VAL A 211 -19.19 2.54 2.05
CA VAL A 211 -18.17 3.55 2.44
C VAL A 211 -17.43 3.14 3.70
N GLU A 212 -18.15 2.76 4.76
CA GLU A 212 -17.54 2.35 6.03
C GLU A 212 -16.61 1.14 5.85
N TYR A 213 -17.09 0.11 5.13
CA TYR A 213 -16.29 -1.07 4.83
C TYR A 213 -15.03 -0.72 4.05
N LYS A 214 -15.14 0.07 2.98
CA LYS A 214 -14.02 0.41 2.11
C LYS A 214 -12.95 1.21 2.85
N LEU A 215 -13.33 2.23 3.62
CA LEU A 215 -12.36 3.06 4.33
C LEU A 215 -11.63 2.26 5.42
N ASN A 216 -12.33 1.41 6.19
CA ASN A 216 -11.67 0.53 7.16
C ASN A 216 -10.79 -0.51 6.46
N PHE A 217 -11.25 -1.13 5.37
CA PHE A 217 -10.48 -2.11 4.61
C PHE A 217 -9.15 -1.54 4.09
N LEU A 218 -9.15 -0.31 3.57
CA LEU A 218 -7.90 0.33 3.11
C LEU A 218 -6.88 0.39 4.26
N VAL A 219 -7.27 0.96 5.39
CA VAL A 219 -6.38 1.15 6.56
C VAL A 219 -5.92 -0.19 7.14
N GLU A 220 -6.84 -1.16 7.27
CA GLU A 220 -6.54 -2.49 7.80
C GLU A 220 -5.59 -3.31 6.90
N ASN A 221 -5.48 -2.97 5.62
CA ASN A 221 -4.63 -3.67 4.65
C ASN A 221 -3.46 -2.79 4.18
N GLY A 222 -2.99 -1.86 5.01
CA GLY A 222 -1.78 -1.06 4.75
C GLY A 222 -1.92 0.00 3.65
N MET A 223 -3.14 0.36 3.23
CA MET A 223 -3.39 1.46 2.32
C MET A 223 -3.80 2.72 3.08
N ASP A 224 -3.51 3.88 2.49
CA ASP A 224 -3.76 5.19 3.11
C ASP A 224 -4.94 5.91 2.45
N ILE A 225 -5.63 6.72 3.25
CA ILE A 225 -6.66 7.66 2.78
C ILE A 225 -6.06 9.07 2.84
N GLY A 226 -6.07 9.76 1.70
CA GLY A 226 -5.55 11.11 1.56
C GLY A 226 -6.64 12.14 1.25
N ASN A 227 -6.30 13.42 1.42
CA ASN A 227 -7.16 14.56 1.14
C ASN A 227 -7.10 14.97 -0.34
N HIS A 228 -8.23 15.22 -0.99
CA HIS A 228 -8.28 15.83 -2.33
C HIS A 228 -9.17 17.07 -2.41
N THR A 229 -9.41 17.76 -1.28
CA THR A 229 -10.45 18.78 -1.07
C THR A 229 -11.88 18.23 -1.18
N ALA A 230 -12.82 18.78 -0.42
CA ALA A 230 -14.21 18.34 -0.40
C ALA A 230 -14.94 18.52 -1.74
N THR A 231 -14.61 19.54 -2.52
CA THR A 231 -15.33 19.86 -3.76
C THR A 231 -14.47 19.76 -5.02
N HIS A 232 -13.27 19.16 -4.92
CA HIS A 232 -12.28 19.15 -5.99
C HIS A 232 -11.93 20.59 -6.42
N LEU A 233 -11.67 21.44 -5.42
CA LEU A 233 -11.51 22.88 -5.58
C LEU A 233 -10.21 23.22 -6.31
N HIS A 234 -10.32 24.04 -7.36
CA HIS A 234 -9.15 24.69 -7.94
C HIS A 234 -8.67 25.84 -7.04
N LEU A 235 -7.58 25.63 -6.30
CA LEU A 235 -7.13 26.49 -5.20
C LEU A 235 -6.65 27.90 -5.60
N GLY A 236 -6.42 28.18 -6.89
CA GLY A 236 -5.82 29.42 -7.36
C GLY A 236 -6.45 30.73 -6.83
N ASP A 237 -7.77 30.77 -6.65
CA ASP A 237 -8.51 31.94 -6.16
C ASP A 237 -9.12 31.73 -4.75
N ALA A 238 -8.73 30.65 -4.06
CA ALA A 238 -9.24 30.33 -2.73
C ALA A 238 -8.57 31.20 -1.65
N ASP A 239 -9.35 31.63 -0.66
CA ASP A 239 -8.85 32.29 0.55
C ASP A 239 -8.57 31.29 1.69
N ALA A 240 -7.99 31.76 2.79
CA ALA A 240 -7.60 30.92 3.93
C ALA A 240 -8.79 30.16 4.56
N GLU A 241 -9.97 30.78 4.63
CA GLU A 241 -11.16 30.16 5.22
C GLU A 241 -11.67 29.03 4.31
N THR A 242 -11.73 29.28 3.00
CA THR A 242 -12.15 28.29 2.01
C THR A 242 -11.19 27.10 1.98
N ILE A 243 -9.88 27.34 2.00
CA ILE A 243 -8.85 26.27 2.01
C ILE A 243 -9.06 25.34 3.22
N GLN A 244 -9.14 25.93 4.42
CA GLN A 244 -9.28 25.15 5.66
C GLN A 244 -10.61 24.41 5.70
N GLN A 245 -11.70 25.02 5.22
CA GLN A 245 -12.99 24.36 5.10
C GLN A 245 -12.96 23.15 4.15
N GLU A 246 -12.37 23.31 2.98
CA GLU A 246 -12.26 22.24 1.99
C GLU A 246 -11.44 21.06 2.49
N LEU A 247 -10.34 21.33 3.18
CA LEU A 247 -9.46 20.29 3.73
C LEU A 247 -10.06 19.63 4.97
N GLY A 248 -10.55 20.42 5.92
CA GLY A 248 -11.11 19.92 7.17
C GLY A 248 -12.38 19.08 7.00
N ARG A 249 -13.20 19.36 5.98
CA ARG A 249 -14.38 18.54 5.64
C ARG A 249 -14.02 17.11 5.24
N ILE A 250 -12.87 16.89 4.59
CA ILE A 250 -12.40 15.54 4.29
C ILE A 250 -11.98 14.82 5.57
N VAL A 251 -11.29 15.52 6.48
CA VAL A 251 -10.91 14.94 7.78
C VAL A 251 -12.14 14.55 8.60
N GLN A 252 -13.17 15.41 8.65
CA GLN A 252 -14.46 15.08 9.27
C GLN A 252 -15.13 13.85 8.63
N LEU A 253 -15.12 13.76 7.28
CA LEU A 253 -15.67 12.63 6.54
C LEU A 253 -14.98 11.31 6.91
N VAL A 254 -13.65 11.29 6.93
CA VAL A 254 -12.88 10.08 7.26
C VAL A 254 -13.07 9.70 8.72
N LYS A 255 -12.96 10.66 9.65
CA LYS A 255 -13.13 10.41 11.10
C LYS A 255 -14.51 9.85 11.47
N LYS A 256 -15.54 10.10 10.65
CA LYS A 256 -16.86 9.51 10.84
C LYS A 256 -16.85 7.98 10.72
N TYR A 257 -16.01 7.42 9.84
CA TYR A 257 -15.94 5.98 9.55
C TYR A 257 -14.71 5.30 10.15
N VAL A 258 -13.60 6.03 10.29
CA VAL A 258 -12.33 5.55 10.82
C VAL A 258 -11.78 6.57 11.83
N PRO A 259 -12.33 6.64 13.05
CA PRO A 259 -12.08 7.75 13.99
C PRO A 259 -10.63 7.86 14.48
N GLY A 260 -9.87 6.76 14.45
CA GLY A 260 -8.46 6.72 14.84
C GLY A 260 -7.48 7.01 13.71
N TYR A 261 -7.94 7.21 12.47
CA TYR A 261 -7.07 7.45 11.34
C TYR A 261 -6.78 8.96 11.17
N GLU A 262 -5.53 9.30 10.94
CA GLU A 262 -5.08 10.66 10.68
C GLU A 262 -4.90 10.90 9.18
N VAL A 263 -5.67 11.84 8.62
CA VAL A 263 -5.52 12.25 7.21
C VAL A 263 -4.38 13.26 7.14
N ASN A 264 -3.16 12.77 6.88
CA ASN A 264 -1.91 13.53 6.90
C ASN A 264 -1.25 13.68 5.51
N THR A 265 -1.95 13.32 4.44
CA THR A 265 -1.47 13.50 3.06
C THR A 265 -2.51 14.23 2.23
N PHE A 266 -2.05 15.07 1.30
CA PHE A 266 -2.91 15.91 0.47
C PHE A 266 -2.42 15.95 -0.97
N ALA A 267 -3.29 15.66 -1.94
CA ALA A 267 -3.01 15.90 -3.35
C ALA A 267 -3.75 17.15 -3.84
N LEU A 268 -3.04 18.06 -4.50
CA LEU A 268 -3.61 19.30 -5.02
C LEU A 268 -4.51 19.00 -6.23
N PRO A 269 -5.82 19.34 -6.21
CA PRO A 269 -6.64 19.26 -7.41
C PRO A 269 -6.03 20.09 -8.54
N PHE A 270 -5.89 19.48 -9.71
CA PHE A 270 -5.25 20.07 -10.89
C PHE A 270 -3.78 20.50 -10.71
N GLY A 271 -3.11 20.10 -9.62
CA GLY A 271 -1.79 20.64 -9.24
C GLY A 271 -1.83 22.13 -8.87
N SER A 272 -3.02 22.67 -8.57
CA SER A 272 -3.23 24.09 -8.38
C SER A 272 -2.92 24.52 -6.94
N ARG A 273 -2.11 25.57 -6.78
CA ARG A 273 -1.85 26.23 -5.49
C ARG A 273 -2.58 27.59 -5.42
N PRO A 274 -2.87 28.10 -4.22
CA PRO A 274 -3.27 29.50 -4.05
C PRO A 274 -2.23 30.44 -4.68
N LYS A 275 -2.70 31.49 -5.36
CA LYS A 275 -1.81 32.50 -5.98
C LYS A 275 -0.94 33.24 -4.96
N GLU A 276 -1.47 33.43 -3.76
CA GLU A 276 -0.74 34.10 -2.68
C GLU A 276 0.07 33.09 -1.86
N ASN A 277 1.39 33.18 -1.91
CA ASN A 277 2.29 32.26 -1.20
C ASN A 277 2.08 32.27 0.32
N SER A 278 1.58 33.36 0.90
CA SER A 278 1.21 33.43 2.33
C SER A 278 0.15 32.39 2.72
N LEU A 279 -0.67 31.94 1.77
CA LEU A 279 -1.72 30.95 2.00
C LEU A 279 -1.22 29.50 1.93
N TRP A 280 0.01 29.25 1.45
CA TRP A 280 0.52 27.89 1.28
C TRP A 280 0.67 27.15 2.60
N SER A 281 0.87 27.87 3.70
CA SER A 281 0.90 27.28 5.05
C SER A 281 -0.41 26.56 5.42
N TYR A 282 -1.56 27.04 4.90
CA TYR A 282 -2.86 26.39 5.11
C TYR A 282 -3.03 25.09 4.32
N LEU A 283 -2.18 24.82 3.32
CA LEU A 283 -2.14 23.52 2.65
C LEU A 283 -1.45 22.46 3.50
N VAL A 284 -0.58 22.90 4.42
CA VAL A 284 0.17 22.01 5.33
C VAL A 284 -0.60 21.83 6.63
N ARG A 285 -1.08 22.90 7.26
CA ARG A 285 -1.79 22.80 8.55
C ARG A 285 -2.89 23.82 8.68
N GLY A 286 -3.95 23.45 9.39
CA GLY A 286 -5.07 24.32 9.64
C GLY A 286 -6.14 23.66 10.50
N GLU A 287 -7.22 24.40 10.70
CA GLU A 287 -8.33 23.96 11.54
C GLU A 287 -9.66 24.34 10.88
N TYR A 288 -10.65 23.44 10.98
CA TYR A 288 -12.03 23.71 10.60
C TYR A 288 -12.99 23.00 11.55
N GLU A 289 -13.90 23.77 12.18
CA GLU A 289 -14.94 23.25 13.09
C GLU A 289 -14.38 22.21 14.10
N ASP A 290 -13.37 22.62 14.87
CA ASP A 290 -12.66 21.83 15.91
C ASP A 290 -11.87 20.62 15.38
N VAL A 291 -11.74 20.46 14.06
CA VAL A 291 -10.90 19.44 13.44
C VAL A 291 -9.61 20.07 12.90
N ASN A 292 -8.50 19.66 13.48
CA ASN A 292 -7.16 19.99 12.99
C ASN A 292 -6.72 19.01 11.90
N TYR A 293 -5.91 19.51 10.98
CA TYR A 293 -5.14 18.70 10.04
C TYR A 293 -3.71 19.20 9.96
N GLU A 294 -2.79 18.27 9.73
CA GLU A 294 -1.39 18.52 9.46
C GLU A 294 -0.94 17.50 8.41
N HIS A 295 -0.53 17.99 7.25
CA HIS A 295 -0.10 17.18 6.12
C HIS A 295 1.43 17.10 6.09
N VAL A 296 1.96 15.88 6.20
CA VAL A 296 3.39 15.59 6.01
C VAL A 296 3.77 15.56 4.53
N ALA A 297 2.80 15.30 3.65
CA ALA A 297 2.97 15.27 2.20
C ALA A 297 1.89 16.10 1.48
N VAL A 298 2.30 17.05 0.65
CA VAL A 298 1.46 17.79 -0.29
C VAL A 298 1.95 17.54 -1.71
N LEU A 299 1.12 16.88 -2.51
CA LEU A 299 1.48 16.40 -3.84
C LEU A 299 1.03 17.35 -4.94
N GLU A 300 1.95 17.59 -5.88
CA GLU A 300 1.69 18.32 -7.12
C GLU A 300 1.12 17.39 -8.21
N VAL A 301 1.23 17.75 -9.48
CA VAL A 301 0.77 16.92 -10.62
C VAL A 301 1.94 16.17 -11.27
N GLY A 302 1.67 15.49 -12.39
CA GLY A 302 2.67 14.72 -13.14
C GLY A 302 3.78 15.59 -13.76
N TRP A 303 5.02 15.30 -13.39
CA TRP A 303 6.25 15.83 -13.97
C TRP A 303 7.37 14.77 -13.92
N ASP A 304 7.97 14.48 -12.77
CA ASP A 304 9.14 13.61 -12.65
C ASP A 304 9.29 12.96 -11.27
N PRO A 305 10.19 11.96 -11.11
CA PRO A 305 10.57 11.42 -9.82
C PRO A 305 11.11 12.54 -8.92
N TYR A 306 10.77 12.48 -7.64
CA TYR A 306 11.09 13.51 -6.67
C TYR A 306 12.35 13.15 -5.86
N HIS A 307 12.84 14.09 -5.05
CA HIS A 307 14.07 13.91 -4.30
C HIS A 307 13.97 12.75 -3.30
N SER A 308 15.10 12.18 -2.89
CA SER A 308 15.17 11.41 -1.65
C SER A 308 14.64 12.25 -0.48
N PRO A 309 13.92 11.67 0.50
CA PRO A 309 13.52 12.40 1.70
C PRO A 309 14.69 12.94 2.53
N HIS A 310 15.88 12.35 2.33
CA HIS A 310 17.10 12.73 3.00
C HIS A 310 17.89 13.81 2.24
N HIS A 311 17.44 14.23 1.07
CA HIS A 311 18.08 15.27 0.27
C HIS A 311 17.80 16.67 0.83
N LYS A 312 18.79 17.56 0.87
CA LYS A 312 18.65 18.95 1.38
C LYS A 312 17.62 19.83 0.69
N ASP A 313 17.24 19.45 -0.53
CA ASP A 313 16.21 20.15 -1.34
C ASP A 313 14.86 19.42 -1.34
N PHE A 314 14.69 18.39 -0.52
CA PHE A 314 13.39 17.75 -0.32
C PHE A 314 12.45 18.68 0.44
N ASP A 315 11.25 18.89 -0.10
CA ASP A 315 10.18 19.62 0.56
C ASP A 315 8.89 18.81 0.47
N GLY A 316 8.47 18.26 1.62
CA GLY A 316 7.23 17.49 1.75
C GLY A 316 5.99 18.27 1.31
N ALA A 317 6.04 19.60 1.29
CA ALA A 317 4.94 20.44 0.83
C ALA A 317 4.89 20.65 -0.70
N THR A 318 5.81 20.06 -1.48
CA THR A 318 5.93 20.24 -2.95
C THR A 318 6.30 18.96 -3.71
N ILE A 319 5.89 17.79 -3.20
CA ILE A 319 6.26 16.49 -3.80
C ILE A 319 5.68 16.38 -5.22
N ARG A 320 6.57 16.28 -6.21
CA ARG A 320 6.18 16.06 -7.62
C ARG A 320 5.84 14.60 -7.86
N ARG A 321 4.94 14.36 -8.81
CA ARG A 321 4.47 13.01 -9.16
C ARG A 321 4.85 12.62 -10.58
N VAL A 322 4.69 11.36 -10.92
CA VAL A 322 4.82 10.80 -12.27
C VAL A 322 3.46 10.29 -12.71
N ARG A 323 2.98 10.71 -13.89
CA ARG A 323 1.68 10.23 -14.38
C ARG A 323 1.84 8.82 -14.95
N ALA A 324 1.11 7.87 -14.39
CA ALA A 324 1.25 6.44 -14.72
C ALA A 324 0.16 5.91 -15.68
N SER A 325 -0.71 6.77 -16.20
CA SER A 325 -1.67 6.41 -17.25
C SER A 325 -1.00 6.14 -18.62
N GLU A 326 0.29 6.47 -18.79
CA GLU A 326 1.13 6.24 -19.99
C GLU A 326 0.56 6.74 -21.33
N THR A 327 -0.52 7.51 -21.30
CA THR A 327 -1.16 8.11 -22.48
C THR A 327 -0.88 9.60 -22.48
N LYS A 328 -0.38 10.14 -23.61
CA LYS A 328 -0.02 11.57 -23.80
C LYS A 328 1.01 12.12 -22.78
N VAL A 329 1.91 11.27 -22.28
CA VAL A 329 2.87 11.60 -21.20
C VAL A 329 4.11 12.37 -21.67
N ASP A 330 4.22 12.71 -22.95
CA ASP A 330 5.26 13.59 -23.51
C ASP A 330 6.72 13.27 -23.06
N GLY A 331 7.03 11.98 -22.87
CA GLY A 331 8.36 11.50 -22.47
C GLY A 331 8.65 11.61 -20.97
N VAL A 332 7.61 11.84 -20.15
CA VAL A 332 7.70 11.93 -18.68
C VAL A 332 6.77 10.95 -17.97
N GLY A 333 6.41 9.85 -18.63
CA GLY A 333 5.64 8.75 -18.04
C GLY A 333 6.48 7.86 -17.13
N MET A 334 5.83 6.92 -16.46
CA MET A 334 6.46 5.93 -15.60
C MET A 334 7.56 5.16 -16.35
N TYR A 335 7.27 4.63 -17.54
CA TYR A 335 8.26 3.84 -18.29
C TYR A 335 9.42 4.70 -18.83
N ASP A 336 9.18 5.99 -19.13
CA ASP A 336 10.24 6.91 -19.55
C ASP A 336 11.24 7.19 -18.41
N TRP A 337 10.74 7.31 -17.18
CA TRP A 337 11.59 7.51 -16.00
C TRP A 337 12.33 6.25 -15.58
N MET A 338 11.68 5.09 -15.65
CA MET A 338 12.34 3.80 -15.45
C MET A 338 13.52 3.63 -16.41
N ASP A 339 13.31 3.89 -17.71
CA ASP A 339 14.38 3.84 -18.72
C ASP A 339 15.47 4.92 -18.49
N SER A 340 15.12 6.07 -17.92
CA SER A 340 16.10 7.10 -17.55
C SER A 340 17.00 6.65 -16.39
N PHE A 341 16.43 5.96 -15.41
CA PHE A 341 17.19 5.35 -14.31
C PHE A 341 18.09 4.22 -14.81
N ASP A 342 17.58 3.32 -15.65
CA ASP A 342 18.35 2.20 -16.19
C ASP A 342 19.53 2.66 -17.06
N ARG A 343 19.37 3.78 -17.77
CA ARG A 343 20.45 4.41 -18.55
C ARG A 343 21.42 5.25 -17.71
N GLY A 344 21.16 5.42 -16.41
CA GLY A 344 21.96 6.25 -15.51
C GLY A 344 21.92 7.75 -15.84
N SER A 345 20.92 8.22 -16.59
CA SER A 345 20.73 9.66 -16.84
C SER A 345 20.13 10.38 -15.64
N ARG A 346 19.51 9.62 -14.74
CA ARG A 346 19.06 10.03 -13.41
C ARG A 346 19.46 8.97 -12.38
N THR A 347 19.56 9.39 -11.13
CA THR A 347 19.93 8.52 -10.01
C THR A 347 18.66 7.98 -9.35
N ARG A 348 18.52 6.66 -9.27
CA ARG A 348 17.41 5.97 -8.59
C ARG A 348 17.75 5.77 -7.11
N TYR A 349 16.76 5.93 -6.22
CA TYR A 349 16.94 5.55 -4.82
C TYR A 349 17.13 4.04 -4.70
N ILE A 350 18.14 3.59 -3.98
CA ILE A 350 18.39 2.18 -3.70
C ILE A 350 18.60 2.06 -2.20
N SER A 351 17.71 1.35 -1.50
CA SER A 351 17.68 1.33 -0.04
C SER A 351 18.77 0.43 0.54
N ASP A 352 19.22 0.76 1.75
CA ASP A 352 20.04 -0.10 2.60
C ASP A 352 19.23 -1.01 3.54
N GLY A 353 17.89 -0.86 3.57
CA GLY A 353 17.00 -1.65 4.41
C GLY A 353 16.86 -1.18 5.86
N ASN A 354 17.54 -0.11 6.27
CA ASN A 354 17.52 0.39 7.64
C ASN A 354 16.95 1.81 7.73
N PRO A 355 15.74 2.01 8.26
CA PRO A 355 15.11 3.34 8.35
C PRO A 355 15.87 4.33 9.26
N ASP A 356 16.77 3.84 10.12
CA ASP A 356 17.54 4.67 11.05
C ASP A 356 18.89 5.15 10.46
N THR A 357 19.29 4.62 9.31
CA THR A 357 20.56 4.98 8.64
C THR A 357 20.27 5.60 7.28
N VAL A 358 21.13 6.51 6.85
CA VAL A 358 21.13 7.07 5.50
C VAL A 358 22.44 6.69 4.83
N THR A 359 22.40 5.68 3.97
CA THR A 359 23.60 5.16 3.31
C THR A 359 23.79 5.74 1.90
N VAL A 360 24.95 6.36 1.67
CA VAL A 360 25.19 7.23 0.51
C VAL A 360 26.61 7.07 -0.03
N PRO A 361 26.81 6.90 -1.34
CA PRO A 361 28.15 6.98 -1.94
C PRO A 361 28.78 8.37 -1.74
N GLU A 362 30.09 8.44 -1.49
CA GLU A 362 30.85 9.69 -1.24
C GLU A 362 30.54 10.82 -2.25
N GLU A 363 30.30 10.50 -3.53
CA GLU A 363 30.00 11.49 -4.58
C GLU A 363 28.67 12.24 -4.40
N PHE A 364 27.78 11.76 -3.51
CA PHE A 364 26.49 12.37 -3.20
C PHE A 364 26.42 12.98 -1.80
N ALA A 365 27.49 12.91 -1.00
CA ALA A 365 27.51 13.39 0.39
C ALA A 365 27.13 14.87 0.53
N ASP A 366 27.42 15.71 -0.47
CA ASP A 366 27.11 17.14 -0.47
C ASP A 366 25.61 17.45 -0.62
N ARG A 367 24.77 16.43 -0.85
CA ARG A 367 23.32 16.54 -1.04
C ARG A 367 22.52 16.20 0.21
N ILE A 368 23.14 15.60 1.21
CA ILE A 368 22.49 15.16 2.44
C ILE A 368 21.92 16.37 3.18
N ASN A 369 20.70 16.24 3.69
CA ASN A 369 20.08 17.24 4.56
C ASN A 369 20.90 17.39 5.85
N ALA A 370 21.30 18.62 6.17
CA ALA A 370 22.13 18.94 7.32
C ALA A 370 21.43 18.70 8.68
N ASP A 371 20.11 18.47 8.68
CA ASP A 371 19.35 18.13 9.89
C ASP A 371 19.46 16.64 10.28
N ILE A 372 20.01 15.79 9.41
CA ILE A 372 20.23 14.37 9.70
C ILE A 372 21.44 14.24 10.65
N PRO A 373 21.32 13.54 11.79
CA PRO A 373 22.45 13.33 12.71
C PRO A 373 23.62 12.61 12.03
N ASP A 374 24.85 13.07 12.26
CA ASP A 374 26.07 12.46 11.70
C ASP A 374 26.18 10.95 12.03
N GLU A 375 25.67 10.53 13.19
CA GLU A 375 25.66 9.12 13.63
C GLU A 375 24.70 8.23 12.85
N ASN A 376 23.75 8.81 12.12
CA ASN A 376 22.80 8.12 11.25
C ASN A 376 23.27 8.13 9.78
N ILE A 377 24.43 8.70 9.47
CA ILE A 377 24.91 8.81 8.09
C ILE A 377 26.04 7.80 7.87
N ASN A 378 25.89 6.98 6.83
CA ASN A 378 26.91 6.06 6.38
C ASN A 378 27.39 6.45 4.97
N ILE A 379 28.59 7.02 4.89
CA ILE A 379 29.23 7.39 3.62
C ILE A 379 30.28 6.35 3.27
N TYR A 380 30.22 5.83 2.04
CA TYR A 380 31.14 4.79 1.55
C TYR A 380 31.80 5.12 0.21
#